data_AF-A0A9D6PYW5-F1
#
_entry.id   AF-A0A9D6PYW5-F1
#
_cell.length_a   1.000
_cell.length_b   1.000
_cell.length_c   1.000
_cell.angle_alpha   90.00
_cell.angle_beta   90.00
_cell.angle_gamma   90.00
#
_symmetry.space_group_name_H-M   'P 1'
#
loop_
_entity.id
_entity.type
_entity.pdbx_description
1 polymer ?
#
loop_
_entity_poly.entity_id
_entity_poly.type
_entity_poly.pdbx_seq_one_letter_code
_entity_poly.pdbx_strand_id
1 'polypeptide(L)' 'MAKEKFVRDKPHVNVGTIGHVDHGKTTLTAAMTKVLALKKL' A
#
# COMPACT_ATOMS: atom_id res chain seq x y z
N MET A 1 -3.19 17.57 16.28
CA MET A 1 -2.34 17.91 15.11
C MET A 1 -3.23 17.89 13.88
N ALA A 2 -3.37 19.02 13.18
CA ALA A 2 -4.13 19.04 11.93
C ALA A 2 -3.39 18.16 10.92
N LYS A 3 -4.10 17.19 10.33
CA LYS A 3 -3.53 16.34 9.28
C LYS A 3 -3.19 17.22 8.09
N GLU A 4 -1.97 17.11 7.56
CA GLU A 4 -1.58 17.87 6.37
C GLU A 4 -2.54 17.60 5.21
N LYS A 5 -2.80 18.64 4.40
CA LYS A 5 -3.63 18.51 3.21
C LYS A 5 -2.91 17.59 2.21
N PHE A 6 -3.53 16.48 1.85
CA PHE A 6 -3.00 15.58 0.84
C PHE A 6 -2.92 16.28 -0.53
N VAL A 7 -1.73 16.33 -1.11
CA VAL A 7 -1.48 16.86 -2.46
C VAL A 7 -1.41 15.68 -3.43
N ARG A 8 -2.16 15.75 -4.53
CA ARG A 8 -2.21 14.73 -5.59
C ARG A 8 -1.30 15.13 -6.75
N ASP A 9 0.00 15.09 -6.53
CA ASP A 9 1.03 15.39 -7.55
C ASP A 9 1.46 14.13 -8.32
N LYS A 10 1.39 12.95 -7.69
CA LYS A 10 1.75 11.66 -8.29
C LYS A 10 0.55 10.99 -8.99
N PRO A 11 0.78 10.21 -10.07
CA PRO A 11 -0.26 9.37 -10.68
C PRO A 11 -0.88 8.42 -9.66
N HIS A 12 -2.21 8.34 -9.65
CA HIS A 12 -2.97 7.49 -8.74
C HIS A 12 -3.52 6.27 -9.48
N VAL A 13 -3.37 5.09 -8.87
CA VAL A 13 -3.85 3.82 -9.44
C VAL A 13 -4.59 3.03 -8.36
N ASN A 14 -5.78 2.52 -8.69
CA ASN A 14 -6.52 1.58 -7.85
C ASN A 14 -6.01 0.16 -8.10
N VAL A 15 -5.59 -0.53 -7.05
CA VAL A 15 -5.06 -1.90 -7.13
C VAL A 15 -5.66 -2.79 -6.04
N GLY A 16 -5.61 -4.11 -6.23
CA GLY A 16 -6.07 -5.09 -5.25
C GLY A 16 -5.39 -6.45 -5.43
N THR A 17 -5.37 -7.25 -4.36
CA THR A 17 -4.78 -8.60 -4.36
C THR A 17 -5.88 -9.65 -4.34
N ILE A 18 -5.96 -10.50 -5.37
CA ILE A 18 -6.98 -11.55 -5.53
C ILE A 18 -6.35 -12.95 -5.59
N GLY A 19 -7.13 -14.02 -5.40
CA GLY A 19 -6.64 -15.41 -5.45
C GLY A 19 -7.28 -16.36 -4.42
N HIS A 20 -6.87 -17.63 -4.46
CA HIS A 20 -7.40 -18.72 -3.61
C HIS A 20 -7.11 -18.53 -2.11
N VAL A 21 -7.91 -19.16 -1.24
CA VAL A 21 -7.72 -19.12 0.22
C VAL A 21 -6.29 -19.58 0.58
N ASP A 22 -5.73 -19.02 1.64
CA ASP A 22 -4.37 -19.33 2.14
C ASP A 22 -3.18 -19.00 1.23
N HIS A 23 -3.40 -18.40 0.05
CA HIS A 23 -2.30 -17.93 -0.83
C HIS A 23 -1.67 -16.60 -0.37
N GLY A 24 -1.90 -16.17 0.87
CA GLY A 24 -1.16 -15.05 1.46
C GLY A 24 -1.52 -13.65 0.95
N LYS A 25 -2.71 -13.42 0.39
CA LYS A 25 -3.15 -12.09 -0.10
C LYS A 25 -2.98 -10.99 0.96
N THR A 26 -3.45 -11.24 2.19
CA THR A 26 -3.33 -10.30 3.32
C THR A 26 -1.88 -10.08 3.73
N THR A 27 -1.09 -11.16 3.79
CA THR A 27 0.34 -11.11 4.14
C THR A 27 1.13 -10.30 3.12
N LEU A 28 0.85 -10.46 1.83
CA LEU A 28 1.50 -9.72 0.76
C LEU A 28 1.20 -8.21 0.87
N THR A 29 -0.07 -7.84 1.07
CA THR A 29 -0.45 -6.43 1.27
C THR A 29 0.27 -5.80 2.47
N ALA A 30 0.36 -6.52 3.60
CA ALA A 30 1.09 -6.06 4.77
C ALA A 30 2.59 -5.89 4.47
N ALA A 31 3.21 -6.84 3.78
CA ALA A 31 4.63 -6.76 3.40
C ALA A 31 4.91 -5.58 2.47
N MET A 32 4.04 -5.29 1.50
CA MET A 32 4.17 -4.14 0.61
C MET A 32 4.23 -2.81 1.39
N THR A 33 3.29 -2.61 2.32
CA THR A 33 3.27 -1.38 3.14
C THR A 33 4.53 -1.24 4.00
N LYS A 34 4.99 -2.33 4.62
CA LYS A 34 6.22 -2.36 5.43
C LYS A 34 7.45 -2.01 4.59
N VAL A 35 7.61 -2.64 3.42
CA VAL A 35 8.78 -2.41 2.56
C VAL A 35 8.83 -0.97 2.04
N LEU A 36 7.69 -0.41 1.61
CA LEU A 36 7.66 0.96 1.10
C LEU A 36 7.98 1.98 2.20
N ALA A 37 7.50 1.76 3.44
CA ALA A 37 7.85 2.60 4.58
C ALA A 37 9.36 2.54 4.89
N LEU A 38 9.99 1.36 4.77
CA LEU A 38 11.42 1.18 5.02
C LEU A 38 12.31 1.74 3.89
N LYS A 39 11.85 1.67 2.64
CA LYS A 39 12.62 2.12 1.46
C LYS A 39 12.76 3.64 1.34
N LYS A 40 12.04 4.44 2.15
CA LYS A 40 12.04 5.92 2.12
C LYS A 40 11.90 6.49 0.69
N LEU A 41 10.93 5.98 -0.06
CA LEU A 41 10.52 6.54 -1.37
C LEU A 41 9.57 7.73 -1.21
#